data_AF-A0A7C3L857-F1
#
_entry.id   AF-A0A7C3L857-F1
#
_cell.length_a   1.000
_cell.length_b   1.000
_cell.length_c   1.000
_cell.angle_alpha   90.00
_cell.angle_beta   90.00
_cell.angle_gamma   90.00
#
_symmetry.space_group_name_H-M   'P 1'
#
loop_
_entity.id
_entity.type
_entity.pdbx_description
1 polymer ?
#
loop_
_entity_poly.entity_id
_entity_poly.type
_entity_poly.pdbx_seq_one_letter_code
_entity_poly.pdbx_strand_id
1 'polypeptide(L)'
;PPRADHGYRRYPLDTVRLIRFIRRAKKLGFTLKEIGELRDLRCVPGVTCDDIRQRAQIKLADIRVRIEELEKMSRILSELTKSCSFDKGVGECPILNMIDGQSCLKEEKL
;
A
#
# COMPACT_ATOMS: atom_id res chain seq x y z
N PRO A 1 13.70 1.83 25.40
CA PRO A 1 13.02 0.96 26.39
C PRO A 1 14.07 0.38 27.35
N PRO A 2 13.73 0.25 28.65
CA PRO A 2 14.63 -0.37 29.62
C PRO A 2 14.93 -1.82 29.21
N ARG A 3 16.16 -2.26 29.50
CA ARG A 3 16.58 -3.66 29.30
C ARG A 3 16.59 -4.37 30.63
N ALA A 4 16.25 -5.65 30.62
CA ALA A 4 16.43 -6.52 31.76
C ALA A 4 17.93 -6.88 31.90
N ASP A 5 18.30 -7.42 33.06
CA ASP A 5 19.69 -7.79 33.37
C ASP A 5 20.27 -8.84 32.39
N HIS A 6 19.41 -9.60 31.73
CA HIS A 6 19.72 -10.59 30.69
C HIS A 6 19.73 -9.98 29.27
N GLY A 7 19.67 -8.66 29.12
CA GLY A 7 19.81 -7.93 27.85
C GLY A 7 18.52 -7.74 27.03
N TYR A 8 17.43 -8.41 27.39
CA TYR A 8 16.14 -8.31 26.68
C TYR A 8 15.42 -7.00 26.95
N ARG A 9 14.73 -6.45 25.94
CA ARG A 9 13.89 -5.25 26.10
C ARG A 9 12.66 -5.58 26.93
N ARG A 10 12.41 -4.83 28.01
CA ARG A 10 11.17 -4.90 28.78
C ARG A 10 10.18 -3.87 28.23
N TYR A 11 9.00 -4.33 27.86
CA TYR A 11 7.93 -3.49 27.32
C TYR A 11 6.79 -3.36 28.34
N PRO A 12 6.50 -2.15 28.84
CA PRO A 12 5.34 -1.93 29.70
C PRO A 12 4.03 -2.06 28.90
N LEU A 13 2.91 -2.27 29.61
CA LEU A 13 1.59 -2.44 29.01
C LEU A 13 1.20 -1.29 28.06
N ASP A 14 1.61 -0.06 28.36
CA ASP A 14 1.33 1.09 27.51
C ASP A 14 2.05 1.02 26.16
N THR A 15 3.26 0.45 26.13
CA THR A 15 3.95 0.20 24.85
C THR A 15 3.19 -0.84 24.02
N VAL A 16 2.64 -1.87 24.67
CA VAL A 16 1.79 -2.86 23.97
C VAL A 16 0.53 -2.21 23.40
N ARG A 17 -0.13 -1.31 24.16
CA ARG A 17 -1.29 -0.55 23.69
C ARG A 17 -0.94 0.33 22.49
N LEU A 18 0.21 1.00 22.53
CA LEU A 18 0.72 1.81 21.42
C LEU A 18 0.99 0.96 20.17
N ILE A 19 1.64 -0.20 20.30
CA ILE A 19 1.89 -1.10 19.18
C ILE A 19 0.57 -1.60 18.57
N ARG A 20 -0.43 -1.93 19.40
CA ARG A 20 -1.77 -2.31 18.91
C ARG A 20 -2.48 -1.17 18.20
N PHE A 21 -2.28 0.08 18.63
CA PHE A 21 -2.78 1.27 17.94
C PHE A 21 -2.13 1.40 16.55
N ILE A 22 -0.80 1.38 16.50
CA ILE A 22 -0.03 1.47 15.24
C ILE A 22 -0.45 0.36 14.27
N ARG A 23 -0.55 -0.89 14.76
CA ARG A 23 -0.95 -2.04 13.92
C ARG A 23 -2.35 -1.88 13.34
N ARG A 24 -3.31 -1.34 14.12
CA ARG A 24 -4.67 -1.09 13.63
C ARG A 24 -4.70 0.02 12.59
N ALA A 25 -4.02 1.13 12.85
CA ALA A 25 -3.96 2.23 11.88
C ALA A 25 -3.24 1.81 10.58
N LYS A 26 -2.18 0.99 10.67
CA LYS A 26 -1.51 0.41 9.50
C LYS A 26 -2.45 -0.43 8.62
N LYS A 27 -3.34 -1.21 9.23
CA LYS A 27 -4.34 -1.99 8.48
C LYS A 27 -5.34 -1.12 7.72
N LEU A 28 -5.58 0.10 8.20
CA LEU A 28 -6.42 1.09 7.53
C LEU A 28 -5.66 1.90 6.47
N GLY A 29 -4.40 1.54 6.18
CA GLY A 29 -3.59 2.18 5.15
C GLY A 29 -2.77 3.37 5.65
N PHE A 30 -2.85 3.76 6.93
CA PHE A 30 -2.10 4.92 7.41
C PHE A 30 -0.58 4.72 7.35
N THR A 31 0.15 5.75 6.94
CA THR A 31 1.62 5.75 6.94
C THR A 31 2.17 5.87 8.37
N LEU A 32 3.44 5.53 8.60
CA LEU A 32 4.01 5.67 9.96
C LEU A 32 4.02 7.14 10.41
N LYS A 33 4.20 8.05 9.46
CA LYS A 33 4.14 9.50 9.66
C LYS A 33 2.74 9.93 10.11
N GLU A 34 1.70 9.57 9.36
CA GLU A 34 0.30 9.86 9.71
C GLU A 34 -0.09 9.29 11.09
N ILE A 35 0.39 8.09 11.43
CA ILE A 35 0.12 7.47 12.73
C ILE A 35 0.80 8.23 13.86
N GLY A 36 2.00 8.76 13.63
CA GLY A 36 2.68 9.67 14.55
C GLY A 36 1.85 10.93 14.80
N GLU A 37 1.39 11.57 13.73
CA GLU A 37 0.55 12.77 13.79
C GLU A 37 -0.78 12.50 14.54
N LEU A 38 -1.45 11.38 14.25
CA LEU A 38 -2.67 10.97 14.97
C LEU A 38 -2.41 10.69 16.46
N ARG A 39 -1.23 10.17 16.81
CA ARG A 39 -0.84 9.95 18.21
C ARG A 39 -0.61 11.29 18.90
N ASP A 40 0.11 12.19 18.26
CA ASP A 40 0.49 13.47 18.85
C ASP A 40 -0.76 14.34 19.08
N LEU A 41 -1.73 14.30 18.16
CA LEU A 41 -3.06 14.94 18.33
C LEU A 41 -3.79 14.50 19.59
N ARG A 42 -3.64 13.24 20.04
CA ARG A 42 -4.31 12.75 21.27
C ARG A 42 -3.71 13.34 22.55
N CYS A 43 -2.50 13.90 22.47
CA CYS A 43 -1.80 14.47 23.61
C CYS A 43 -1.96 16.01 23.69
N VAL A 44 -2.57 16.64 22.68
CA VAL A 44 -2.77 18.08 22.65
C VAL A 44 -4.09 18.45 23.35
N PRO A 45 -4.06 19.30 24.39
CA PRO A 45 -5.28 19.79 25.03
C PRO A 45 -6.09 20.63 24.05
N GLY A 46 -7.40 20.37 23.97
CA GLY A 46 -8.32 21.10 23.07
C GLY A 46 -8.50 20.50 21.67
N VAL A 47 -7.77 19.43 21.31
CA VAL A 47 -8.03 18.70 20.06
C VAL A 47 -9.40 18.02 20.13
N THR A 48 -10.15 18.17 19.04
CA THR A 48 -11.49 17.63 18.93
C THR A 48 -11.51 16.39 18.05
N CYS A 49 -12.63 15.66 18.09
CA CYS A 49 -12.85 14.53 17.18
C CYS A 49 -12.83 14.98 15.70
N ASP A 50 -13.07 16.27 15.41
CA ASP A 50 -13.06 16.80 14.05
C ASP A 50 -11.67 16.81 13.42
N ASP A 51 -10.60 17.06 14.20
CA ASP A 51 -9.22 17.01 13.68
C ASP A 51 -8.85 15.59 13.20
N ILE A 52 -9.25 14.58 14.00
CA ILE A 52 -9.07 13.17 13.65
C ILE A 52 -9.94 12.80 12.44
N ARG A 53 -11.18 13.32 12.38
CA ARG A 53 -12.10 13.10 11.26
C ARG A 53 -11.51 13.63 9.96
N GLN A 54 -10.93 14.83 9.95
CA GLN A 54 -10.31 15.42 8.76
C GLN A 54 -9.17 14.54 8.23
N ARG A 55 -8.28 14.05 9.10
CA ARG A 55 -7.19 13.13 8.69
C ARG A 55 -7.73 11.81 8.12
N ALA A 56 -8.80 11.28 8.71
CA ALA A 56 -9.45 10.09 8.19
C ALA A 56 -10.12 10.34 6.82
N GLN A 57 -10.72 11.51 6.60
CA GLN A 57 -11.30 11.89 5.31
C GLN A 57 -10.25 12.05 4.21
N ILE A 58 -9.12 12.70 4.51
CA ILE A 58 -7.98 12.78 3.59
C ILE A 58 -7.53 11.36 3.23
N LYS A 59 -7.37 10.48 4.23
CA LYS A 59 -6.96 9.11 3.97
C LYS A 59 -7.95 8.33 3.13
N LEU A 60 -9.24 8.53 3.36
CA LEU A 60 -10.30 7.93 2.58
C LEU A 60 -10.24 8.37 1.12
N ALA A 61 -9.98 9.66 0.86
CA ALA A 61 -9.81 10.17 -0.49
C ALA A 61 -8.61 9.52 -1.20
N ASP A 62 -7.46 9.43 -0.55
CA ASP A 62 -6.26 8.78 -1.10
C ASP A 62 -6.53 7.30 -1.45
N ILE A 63 -7.24 6.59 -0.57
CA ILE A 63 -7.62 5.19 -0.80
C ILE A 63 -8.53 5.08 -2.03
N ARG A 64 -9.50 5.98 -2.19
CA ARG A 64 -10.41 5.97 -3.35
C ARG A 64 -9.66 6.19 -4.66
N VAL A 65 -8.74 7.15 -4.70
CA VAL A 65 -7.88 7.38 -5.87
C VAL A 65 -7.09 6.12 -6.20
N ARG A 66 -6.51 5.46 -5.18
CA ARG A 66 -5.74 4.23 -5.40
C ARG A 66 -6.61 3.07 -5.89
N ILE A 67 -7.86 2.96 -5.42
CA ILE A 67 -8.82 1.98 -5.92
C ILE A 67 -9.08 2.21 -7.40
N GLU A 68 -9.38 3.45 -7.81
CA GLU A 68 -9.64 3.78 -9.22
C GLU A 68 -8.44 3.43 -10.12
N GLU A 69 -7.22 3.71 -9.68
CA GLU A 69 -6.00 3.31 -10.40
C GLU A 69 -5.88 1.79 -10.53
N LEU A 70 -6.09 1.06 -9.43
CA LEU A 70 -6.00 -0.40 -9.41
C LEU A 70 -7.10 -1.06 -10.26
N GLU A 71 -8.31 -0.49 -10.27
CA GLU A 71 -9.40 -0.94 -11.13
C GLU A 71 -9.07 -0.74 -12.61
N LYS A 72 -8.49 0.40 -12.98
CA LYS A 72 -7.99 0.63 -14.36
C LYS A 72 -6.94 -0.39 -14.76
N MET A 73 -5.93 -0.62 -13.91
CA MET A 73 -4.89 -1.62 -14.16
C MET A 73 -5.48 -3.03 -14.29
N SER A 74 -6.39 -3.40 -13.38
CA SER A 74 -7.09 -4.69 -13.39
C SER A 74 -7.87 -4.90 -14.68
N ARG A 75 -8.58 -3.87 -15.15
CA ARG A 75 -9.33 -3.92 -16.41
C ARG A 75 -8.41 -4.18 -17.60
N ILE A 76 -7.31 -3.44 -17.72
CA ILE A 76 -6.33 -3.62 -18.79
C ILE A 76 -5.78 -5.05 -18.78
N LEU A 77 -5.36 -5.55 -17.61
CA LEU A 77 -4.86 -6.93 -17.48
C LEU A 77 -5.94 -7.97 -17.82
N SER A 78 -7.20 -7.71 -17.46
CA SER A 78 -8.32 -8.60 -17.82
C SER A 78 -8.57 -8.64 -19.33
N GLU A 79 -8.47 -7.50 -20.02
CA GLU A 79 -8.62 -7.44 -21.48
C GLU A 79 -7.46 -8.17 -22.19
N LEU A 80 -6.22 -7.92 -21.76
CA LEU A 80 -5.04 -8.56 -22.33
C LEU A 80 -5.04 -10.08 -22.12
N THR A 81 -5.41 -10.55 -20.94
CA THR A 81 -5.48 -12.00 -20.64
C THR A 81 -6.55 -12.71 -21.47
N LYS A 82 -7.69 -12.06 -21.76
CA LYS A 82 -8.71 -12.61 -22.67
C LYS A 82 -8.24 -12.70 -24.12
N SER A 83 -7.43 -11.73 -24.56
CA SER A 83 -6.87 -11.72 -25.92
C SER A 83 -5.70 -12.69 -26.11
N CYS A 84 -5.12 -13.18 -25.02
CA CYS A 84 -4.00 -14.12 -25.06
C CYS A 84 -4.52 -15.53 -25.38
N SER A 85 -4.17 -16.05 -26.57
CA SER A 85 -4.49 -17.43 -26.97
C SER A 85 -3.34 -18.38 -26.58
N PHE A 86 -3.67 -19.55 -26.01
CA PHE A 86 -2.68 -20.53 -25.54
C PHE A 86 -1.85 -21.17 -26.66
N ASP A 87 -2.33 -21.12 -27.91
CA ASP A 87 -1.68 -21.76 -29.06
C ASP A 87 -0.70 -20.84 -29.83
N LYS A 88 -0.54 -19.59 -29.38
CA LYS A 88 0.36 -18.61 -30.01
C LYS A 88 1.70 -18.57 -29.29
N GLY A 89 2.78 -18.53 -30.07
CA GLY A 89 4.14 -18.36 -29.53
C GLY A 89 4.29 -17.02 -28.80
N VAL A 90 5.29 -16.94 -27.90
CA VAL A 90 5.55 -15.78 -27.03
C VAL A 90 5.66 -14.46 -27.81
N GLY A 91 6.13 -14.49 -29.06
CA GLY A 91 6.26 -13.30 -29.93
C GLY A 91 4.94 -12.67 -30.39
N GLU A 92 3.79 -13.35 -30.23
CA GLU A 92 2.46 -12.79 -30.50
C GLU A 92 1.68 -12.51 -29.21
N CYS A 93 2.32 -12.62 -28.04
CA CYS A 93 1.63 -12.42 -26.76
C CYS A 93 1.22 -10.95 -26.60
N PRO A 94 -0.10 -10.64 -26.52
CA PRO A 94 -0.59 -9.27 -26.40
C PRO A 94 -0.16 -8.61 -25.08
N ILE A 95 0.04 -9.40 -24.02
CA ILE A 95 0.51 -8.91 -22.72
C ILE A 95 1.92 -8.34 -22.83
N LEU A 96 2.85 -9.11 -23.43
CA LEU A 96 4.24 -8.67 -23.61
C LEU A 96 4.33 -7.47 -24.55
N ASN A 97 3.58 -7.49 -25.66
CA ASN A 97 3.54 -6.36 -26.59
C ASN A 97 3.10 -5.04 -25.92
N MET A 98 2.17 -5.11 -24.96
CA MET A 98 1.72 -3.94 -24.21
C MET A 98 2.77 -3.43 -23.20
N ILE A 99 3.55 -4.33 -22.59
CA ILE A 99 4.58 -3.99 -21.58
C ILE A 99 5.86 -3.48 -22.26
N ASP A 100 6.26 -4.09 -23.37
CA ASP A 100 7.52 -3.78 -24.07
C ASP A 100 7.44 -2.46 -24.87
N GLY A 101 6.27 -1.84 -25.01
CA GLY A 101 6.13 -0.50 -25.60
C GLY A 101 6.51 -0.38 -27.09
N GLN A 102 6.66 -1.51 -27.79
CA GLN A 102 7.29 -1.75 -29.10
C GLN A 102 8.77 -2.20 -29.03
N SER A 103 8.99 -3.38 -29.62
CA SER A 103 10.26 -4.04 -30.02
C SER A 103 10.96 -4.91 -28.97
N CYS A 104 10.59 -6.19 -28.95
CA CYS A 104 11.61 -7.24 -28.85
C CYS A 104 12.33 -7.26 -30.21
N LEU A 105 13.49 -6.60 -30.30
CA LEU A 105 14.37 -6.74 -31.46
C LEU A 105 14.73 -8.22 -31.58
N LYS A 106 14.26 -8.85 -32.66
CA LYS A 106 14.73 -10.15 -33.08
C LYS A 106 16.24 -10.03 -33.33
N GLU A 107 17.07 -10.57 -32.44
CA GLU A 107 18.42 -10.92 -32.87
C GLU A 107 18.34 -12.13 -33.80
N GLU A 108 19.06 -11.96 -34.89
CA GLU A 108 19.02 -12.68 -36.15
C GLU A 108 19.54 -14.12 -36.03
N LYS A 109 19.06 -14.96 -36.94
CA LYS A 109 19.60 -16.30 -37.24
C LYS A 109 21.14 -16.29 -37.34
N LEU A 110 21.77 -17.33 -36.79
CA LEU A 110 22.84 -18.04 -37.50
C LEU A 110 22.61 -19.54 -37.40
#